data_AF-A0A9W7IJR9-F1
#
_entry.id   AF-A0A9W7IJR9-F1
#
_cell.length_a   1.000
_cell.length_b   1.000
_cell.length_c   1.000
_cell.angle_alpha   90.00
_cell.angle_beta   90.00
_cell.angle_gamma   90.00
#
_symmetry.space_group_name_H-M   'P 1'
#
loop_
_entity.id
_entity.type
_entity.pdbx_description
1 polymer ?
#
loop_
_entity_poly.entity_id
_entity_poly.type
_entity_poly.pdbx_seq_one_letter_code
_entity_poly.pdbx_strand_id
1 'polypeptide(L)'
;MKVLLMTLQNAPPGLDYERDKRFSKSFKEMVATCLAKDPKKRPTSEKLLKHRFFKNARSYNYLARTILDGLTPLGERFRLLKTKEADLVQNKALFKFGNHEKSMPVGSPNEHGIKNY
;
A
#
# COMPACT_ATOMS: atom_id res chain seq x y z
N MET A 1 7.94 3.36 -33.97
CA MET A 1 6.70 2.52 -34.05
C MET A 1 6.89 1.04 -33.66
N LYS A 2 7.92 0.64 -32.89
CA LYS A 2 8.20 -0.78 -32.60
C LYS A 2 7.07 -1.51 -31.83
N VAL A 3 6.47 -0.85 -30.84
CA VAL A 3 5.39 -1.43 -30.01
C VAL A 3 4.10 -1.70 -30.80
N LEU A 4 3.72 -0.78 -31.70
CA LEU A 4 2.52 -0.92 -32.51
C LEU A 4 2.66 -2.13 -33.45
N LEU A 5 3.83 -2.24 -34.08
CA LEU A 5 4.17 -3.35 -34.98
C LEU A 5 4.17 -4.69 -34.23
N MET A 6 4.81 -4.75 -33.06
CA MET A 6 4.82 -5.95 -32.21
C MET A 6 3.40 -6.40 -31.80
N THR A 7 2.51 -5.45 -31.52
CA THR A 7 1.11 -5.75 -31.17
C THR A 7 0.36 -6.35 -32.37
N LEU A 8 0.60 -5.84 -33.58
CA LEU A 8 -0.03 -6.36 -34.79
C LEU A 8 0.55 -7.71 -35.23
N GLN A 9 1.86 -7.93 -35.06
CA GLN A 9 2.57 -9.06 -35.63
C GLN A 9 2.72 -10.26 -34.67
N ASN A 10 2.93 -10.04 -33.37
CA ASN A 10 3.25 -11.13 -32.43
C ASN A 10 2.00 -11.83 -31.90
N ALA A 11 2.13 -13.06 -31.39
CA ALA A 11 1.04 -13.69 -30.65
C ALA A 11 0.54 -12.81 -29.49
N PRO A 12 -0.74 -12.92 -29.07
CA PRO A 12 -1.23 -12.21 -27.90
C PRO A 12 -0.36 -12.52 -26.67
N PRO A 13 -0.19 -11.54 -25.76
CA PRO A 13 0.54 -11.77 -24.52
C PRO A 13 -0.19 -12.79 -23.65
N GLY A 14 0.56 -13.52 -22.82
CA GLY A 14 0.01 -14.52 -21.93
C GLY A 14 0.94 -14.77 -20.73
N LEU A 15 0.42 -15.50 -19.75
CA LEU A 15 1.20 -15.98 -18.62
C LEU A 15 1.92 -17.26 -19.02
N ASP A 16 3.19 -17.37 -18.66
CA ASP A 16 4.03 -18.51 -19.00
C ASP A 16 3.87 -19.61 -17.93
N TYR A 17 3.77 -20.87 -18.37
CA TYR A 17 3.56 -21.99 -17.44
C TYR A 17 4.76 -22.24 -16.53
N GLU A 18 5.97 -22.14 -17.08
CA GLU A 18 7.23 -22.43 -16.41
C GLU A 18 7.77 -21.22 -15.63
N ARG A 19 7.61 -20.00 -16.15
CA ARG A 19 8.12 -18.78 -15.51
C ARG A 19 7.17 -18.27 -14.43
N ASP A 20 5.86 -18.33 -14.64
CA ASP A 20 4.87 -17.76 -13.70
C ASP A 20 4.30 -18.80 -12.72
N LYS A 21 5.15 -19.50 -11.98
CA LYS A 21 4.74 -20.61 -11.09
C LYS A 21 3.82 -20.20 -9.94
N ARG A 22 3.78 -18.91 -9.59
CA ARG A 22 2.87 -18.36 -8.56
C ARG A 22 1.39 -18.44 -8.91
N PHE A 23 1.05 -18.61 -10.19
CA PHE A 23 -0.34 -18.64 -10.64
C PHE A 23 -0.82 -20.06 -10.93
N SER A 24 -2.05 -20.36 -10.52
CA SER A 24 -2.69 -21.64 -10.84
C SER A 24 -2.94 -21.80 -12.34
N LYS A 25 -2.95 -23.04 -12.82
CA LYS A 25 -3.31 -23.37 -14.22
C LYS A 25 -4.65 -22.74 -14.63
N SER A 26 -5.67 -22.86 -13.77
CA SER A 26 -6.99 -22.28 -14.02
C SER A 26 -6.98 -20.75 -14.15
N PHE A 27 -6.09 -20.05 -13.44
CA PHE A 27 -5.95 -18.60 -13.58
C PHE A 27 -5.29 -18.24 -14.92
N LYS A 28 -4.22 -18.95 -15.29
CA LYS A 28 -3.54 -18.75 -16.58
C LYS A 28 -4.49 -18.98 -17.76
N GLU A 29 -5.28 -20.06 -17.71
CA GLU A 29 -6.33 -20.34 -18.70
C GLU A 29 -7.36 -19.21 -18.79
N MET A 30 -7.87 -18.73 -17.65
CA MET A 30 -8.84 -17.62 -17.61
C MET A 30 -8.26 -16.35 -18.26
N VAL A 31 -7.04 -15.96 -17.90
CA VAL A 31 -6.38 -14.77 -18.47
C VAL A 31 -6.16 -14.92 -19.97
N ALA A 32 -5.73 -16.11 -20.44
CA ALA A 32 -5.50 -16.38 -21.86
C ALA A 32 -6.79 -16.22 -22.69
N THR A 33 -7.97 -16.58 -22.15
CA THR A 33 -9.24 -16.36 -22.87
C THR A 33 -9.58 -14.88 -23.05
N CYS A 34 -9.13 -14.01 -22.14
CA CYS A 34 -9.36 -12.57 -22.21
C CYS A 34 -8.38 -11.86 -23.16
N LEU A 35 -7.14 -12.34 -23.24
CA LEU A 35 -6.07 -11.73 -24.03
C LEU A 35 -6.11 -12.19 -25.49
N ALA A 36 -7.23 -12.00 -26.18
CA ALA A 36 -7.34 -12.24 -27.62
C ALA A 36 -7.15 -10.92 -28.41
N LYS A 37 -6.39 -10.99 -29.52
CA LYS A 37 -6.24 -9.84 -30.45
C LYS A 37 -7.58 -9.39 -31.01
N ASP A 38 -8.33 -10.33 -31.56
CA ASP A 38 -9.66 -10.09 -32.10
C ASP A 38 -10.64 -9.84 -30.94
N PRO A 39 -11.23 -8.65 -30.83
CA PRO A 39 -12.20 -8.34 -29.79
C PRO A 39 -13.42 -9.28 -29.82
N LYS A 40 -13.83 -9.77 -30.99
CA LYS A 40 -14.99 -10.67 -31.15
C LYS A 40 -14.74 -12.06 -30.56
N LYS A 41 -13.48 -12.45 -30.39
CA LYS A 41 -13.08 -13.73 -29.77
C LYS A 41 -13.02 -13.65 -28.25
N ARG A 42 -13.02 -12.45 -27.66
CA ARG A 42 -13.02 -12.27 -26.20
C ARG A 42 -14.38 -12.70 -25.64
N PRO A 43 -14.42 -13.43 -24.51
CA PRO A 43 -15.68 -13.80 -23.89
C PRO A 43 -16.37 -12.56 -23.31
N THR A 44 -17.71 -12.56 -23.34
CA THR A 44 -18.50 -11.62 -22.52
C THR A 44 -18.30 -11.92 -21.04
N SER A 45 -18.58 -10.96 -20.16
CA SER A 45 -18.50 -11.17 -18.71
C SER A 45 -19.35 -12.35 -18.24
N GLU A 46 -20.56 -12.51 -18.81
CA GLU A 46 -21.44 -13.63 -18.48
C GLU A 46 -20.82 -15.00 -18.84
N LYS A 47 -20.15 -15.10 -20.01
CA LYS A 47 -19.45 -16.32 -20.42
C LYS A 47 -18.20 -16.55 -19.56
N LEU A 48 -17.45 -15.50 -19.25
CA LEU A 48 -16.23 -15.57 -18.45
C LEU A 48 -16.49 -16.02 -17.02
N LEU A 49 -17.56 -15.54 -16.38
CA LEU A 49 -17.96 -15.93 -15.02
C LEU A 49 -18.33 -17.43 -14.90
N LYS A 50 -18.64 -18.09 -16.01
CA LYS A 50 -18.88 -19.55 -16.05
C LYS A 50 -17.57 -20.36 -16.02
N HIS A 51 -16.40 -19.74 -16.23
CA HIS A 51 -15.09 -20.40 -16.21
C HIS A 51 -14.77 -21.02 -14.83
N ARG A 52 -14.11 -22.18 -14.83
CA ARG A 52 -13.73 -22.95 -13.61
C ARG A 52 -12.99 -22.13 -12.55
N PHE A 53 -12.25 -21.10 -12.95
CA PHE A 53 -11.56 -20.20 -12.03
C PHE A 53 -12.53 -19.54 -11.04
N PHE A 54 -13.68 -19.09 -11.52
CA PHE A 54 -14.69 -18.41 -10.70
C PHE A 54 -15.60 -19.38 -9.93
N LYS A 55 -15.64 -20.66 -10.32
CA LYS A 55 -16.37 -21.70 -9.56
C LYS A 55 -15.74 -21.96 -8.18
N ASN A 56 -14.46 -21.67 -8.04
CA ASN A 56 -13.73 -21.79 -6.77
C ASN A 56 -13.66 -20.46 -5.99
N ALA A 57 -14.53 -19.49 -6.32
CA ALA A 57 -14.57 -18.20 -5.63
C ALA A 57 -14.90 -18.38 -4.14
N ARG A 58 -14.24 -17.58 -3.30
CA ARG A 58 -14.44 -17.60 -1.85
C ARG A 58 -15.65 -16.76 -1.46
N SER A 59 -16.21 -17.05 -0.28
CA SER A 59 -17.35 -16.32 0.25
C SER A 59 -16.99 -14.88 0.59
N TYR A 60 -18.01 -14.02 0.65
CA TYR A 60 -17.90 -12.65 1.12
C TYR A 60 -17.19 -12.56 2.49
N ASN A 61 -17.57 -13.43 3.43
CA ASN A 61 -16.97 -13.45 4.77
C ASN A 61 -15.47 -13.80 4.76
N TYR A 62 -15.02 -14.63 3.82
CA TYR A 62 -13.59 -14.88 3.64
C TYR A 62 -12.89 -13.64 3.10
N LEU A 63 -13.45 -13.00 2.06
CA LEU A 63 -12.85 -11.81 1.46
C LEU A 63 -12.77 -10.64 2.45
N ALA A 64 -13.84 -10.38 3.20
CA ALA A 64 -13.87 -9.32 4.20
C ALA A 64 -12.76 -9.51 5.24
N ARG A 65 -12.61 -10.73 5.79
CA ARG A 65 -11.53 -11.02 6.74
C ARG A 65 -10.16 -10.93 6.07
N THR A 66 -9.93 -11.59 4.94
CA THR A 66 -8.60 -11.64 4.32
C THR A 66 -8.11 -10.28 3.80
N ILE A 67 -9.01 -9.40 3.37
CA ILE A 67 -8.64 -8.12 2.74
C ILE A 67 -8.76 -6.94 3.71
N LEU A 68 -9.76 -6.94 4.60
CA LEU A 68 -10.10 -5.78 5.42
C LEU A 68 -9.65 -5.92 6.88
N ASP A 69 -9.32 -7.13 7.35
CA ASP A 69 -8.87 -7.30 8.72
C ASP A 69 -7.59 -6.50 9.02
N GLY A 70 -7.55 -5.88 10.18
CA GLY A 70 -6.50 -4.94 10.59
C GLY A 70 -6.51 -3.58 9.88
N LEU A 71 -7.37 -3.35 8.90
CA LEU A 71 -7.51 -2.05 8.26
C LEU A 71 -8.62 -1.22 8.93
N THR A 72 -8.32 0.04 9.21
CA THR A 72 -9.36 0.97 9.68
C THR A 72 -10.39 1.25 8.58
N PRO A 73 -11.66 1.52 8.93
CA PRO A 73 -12.70 1.88 7.98
C PRO A 73 -12.26 3.03 7.06
N LEU A 74 -12.59 2.95 5.77
CA LEU A 74 -12.10 3.89 4.75
C LEU A 74 -12.36 5.35 5.12
N GLY A 75 -13.55 5.66 5.64
CA GLY A 75 -13.93 7.01 6.07
C GLY A 75 -13.06 7.58 7.19
N GLU A 76 -12.46 6.74 8.03
CA GLU A 76 -11.59 7.20 9.12
C GLU A 76 -10.13 7.36 8.71
N ARG A 77 -9.70 6.71 7.62
CA ARG A 77 -8.27 6.68 7.22
C ARG A 77 -7.68 8.07 7.02
N PHE A 78 -8.43 8.97 6.39
CA PHE A 78 -7.96 10.35 6.18
C PHE A 78 -7.79 11.11 7.51
N ARG A 79 -8.75 10.96 8.42
CA ARG A 79 -8.70 11.60 9.75
C ARG A 79 -7.50 11.10 10.55
N LEU A 80 -7.29 9.78 10.58
CA LEU A 80 -6.15 9.18 11.27
C LEU A 80 -4.81 9.63 10.68
N LEU A 81 -4.71 9.76 9.35
CA LEU A 81 -3.50 10.28 8.70
C LEU A 81 -3.21 11.71 9.18
N LYS A 82 -4.24 12.58 9.22
CA LYS A 82 -4.07 13.96 9.72
C LYS A 82 -3.68 14.04 11.18
N THR A 83 -4.27 13.21 12.04
CA THR A 83 -3.88 13.14 13.45
C THR A 83 -2.43 12.66 13.59
N LYS A 84 -2.04 11.59 12.89
CA LYS A 84 -0.65 11.09 12.93
C LYS A 84 0.36 12.13 12.42
N GLU A 85 0.03 12.86 11.37
CA GLU A 85 0.85 13.96 10.86
C GLU A 85 1.05 15.05 11.93
N ALA A 86 -0.04 15.47 12.59
CA ALA A 86 0.01 16.46 13.67
C ALA A 86 0.84 15.98 14.87
N ASP A 87 0.65 14.73 15.30
CA ASP A 87 1.38 14.12 16.42
C ASP A 87 2.89 14.04 16.14
N LEU A 88 3.28 13.72 14.91
CA LEU A 88 4.69 13.69 14.50
C LEU A 88 5.33 15.08 14.54
N VAL A 89 4.60 16.12 14.12
CA VAL A 89 5.07 17.51 14.18
C VAL A 89 5.23 17.95 15.63
N GLN A 90 4.24 17.64 16.49
CA GLN A 90 4.27 17.98 17.91
C GLN A 90 5.40 17.25 18.64
N ASN A 91 5.55 15.94 18.42
CA ASN A 91 6.64 15.15 19.01
C ASN A 91 8.00 15.68 18.56
N LYS A 92 8.18 16.00 17.28
CA LYS A 92 9.42 16.61 16.77
C LYS A 92 9.71 17.97 17.41
N ALA A 93 8.68 18.77 17.68
CA ALA A 93 8.82 20.04 18.40
C ALA A 93 9.27 19.80 19.85
N LEU A 94 8.63 18.86 20.57
CA LEU A 94 9.02 18.49 21.94
C LEU A 94 10.48 18.02 22.02
N PHE A 95 10.94 17.16 21.10
CA PHE A 95 12.33 16.75 21.02
C PHE A 95 13.30 17.90 20.71
N LYS A 96 12.87 18.91 19.94
CA LYS A 96 13.67 20.12 19.69
C LYS A 96 13.79 21.01 20.92
N PHE A 97 12.71 21.19 21.69
CA PHE A 97 12.71 22.01 22.90
C PHE A 97 13.51 21.36 24.04
N GLY A 98 13.39 20.04 24.24
CA GLY A 98 14.15 19.32 25.28
C GLY A 98 15.67 19.31 25.08
N ASN A 99 16.16 19.61 23.87
CA ASN A 99 17.59 19.76 23.60
C ASN A 99 18.10 21.21 23.76
N HIS A 100 17.22 22.21 23.77
CA HIS A 100 17.59 23.62 23.98
C HIS A 100 17.66 24.04 25.46
N GLU A 101 17.02 23.30 26.36
CA GLU A 101 17.06 23.58 27.81
C GLU A 101 18.37 23.14 28.50
N LYS A 102 19.19 22.30 27.85
CA LYS A 102 20.46 21.81 28.43
C LYS A 102 21.65 22.78 28.28
N SER A 103 21.47 23.99 27.75
CA SER A 103 22.57 24.94 27.47
C SER A 103 22.48 26.27 28.22
N MET A 104 21.81 26.35 29.37
CA MET A 104 21.95 27.53 30.26
C MET A 104 23.00 27.25 31.34
N PRO A 105 24.06 28.09 31.48
CA PRO A 105 25.02 27.93 32.56
C PRO A 105 24.37 28.32 33.90
N VAL A 106 24.48 27.45 34.90
CA VAL A 106 24.07 27.74 36.27
C VAL A 106 25.00 28.84 36.80
N GLY A 107 24.49 30.06 36.98
CA GLY A 107 25.21 31.14 37.64
C GLY A 107 25.43 30.83 39.11
N SER A 108 26.69 30.86 39.56
CA SER A 108 27.07 30.75 40.97
C SER A 108 26.46 31.88 41.82
N PRO A 109 26.02 31.62 43.06
CA PRO A 109 25.68 32.68 44.00
C PRO A 109 26.97 33.32 44.55
N ASN A 110 27.11 34.63 44.34
CA ASN A 110 28.22 35.41 44.88
C ASN A 110 27.92 35.77 46.35
N GLU A 111 28.58 35.13 47.31
CA GLU A 111 28.66 35.63 48.68
C GLU A 111 29.67 36.78 48.72
N HIS A 112 29.22 38.01 49.02
CA HIS A 112 30.09 39.10 49.45
C HIS A 112 29.51 39.78 50.69
N GLY A 113 30.00 39.30 51.84
CA GLY A 113 30.44 40.04 53.01
C GLY A 113 29.73 41.33 53.42
N ILE A 114 29.15 41.31 54.61
CA ILE A 114 29.05 42.49 55.46
C ILE A 114 30.16 42.41 56.51
N LYS A 115 31.06 43.41 56.48
CA LYS A 115 32.16 43.61 57.42
C LYS A 115 31.67 44.28 58.72
N ASN A 116 32.44 44.07 59.80
CA ASN A 116 32.92 45.04 60.81
C ASN A 116 32.64 44.62 62.26
N TYR A 117 33.68 44.18 62.99
CA TYR A 117 34.44 44.94 64.00
C TYR A 117 35.77 44.23 64.28
#